data_AF-A0A0F4INW0-F1
#
_entry.id   AF-A0A0F4INW0-F1
#
_cell.length_a   1.000
_cell.length_b   1.000
_cell.length_c   1.000
_cell.angle_alpha   90.00
_cell.angle_beta   90.00
_cell.angle_gamma   90.00
#
_symmetry.space_group_name_H-M   'P 1'
#
loop_
_entity.id
_entity.type
_entity.pdbx_description
1 polymer ?
#
loop_
_entity_poly.entity_id
_entity_poly.type
_entity_poly.pdbx_seq_one_letter_code
_entity_poly.pdbx_strand_id
1 'polypeptide(L)'
;SGAAAWDAAKRKAFANDLTRPQLLAVSAASNRSKGDQSPDLWQPSDKSSWCQYGRAWTTVKSHYGLTVTDAERAMLTTMIDTCAA
;
A
#
# COMPACT_ATOMS: atom_id res chain seq x y z
N SER A 1 3.76 -8.28 -1.67
CA SER A 1 3.54 -9.72 -1.38
C SER A 1 2.16 -10.16 -1.88
N GLY A 2 2.01 -11.43 -2.29
CA GLY A 2 0.69 -12.03 -2.58
C GLY A 2 0.24 -12.10 -4.05
N ALA A 3 0.97 -11.51 -5.01
CA ALA A 3 0.54 -11.42 -6.42
C ALA A 3 1.31 -12.34 -7.40
N ALA A 4 2.18 -13.22 -6.88
CA ALA A 4 3.10 -14.01 -7.72
C ALA A 4 2.36 -14.94 -8.70
N ALA A 5 1.26 -15.55 -8.26
CA ALA A 5 0.47 -16.50 -9.05
C ALA A 5 -0.59 -15.84 -9.95
N TRP A 6 -0.66 -14.51 -10.01
CA TRP A 6 -1.68 -13.85 -10.83
C TRP A 6 -1.37 -13.93 -12.32
N ASP A 7 -2.41 -14.12 -13.11
CA ASP A 7 -2.34 -13.97 -14.56
C ASP A 7 -2.23 -12.49 -14.99
N ALA A 8 -2.00 -12.28 -16.28
CA ALA A 8 -1.86 -10.94 -16.85
C ALA A 8 -3.17 -10.13 -16.76
N ALA A 9 -4.33 -10.78 -16.89
CA ALA A 9 -5.62 -10.11 -16.85
C ALA A 9 -5.90 -9.51 -15.47
N LYS A 10 -5.66 -10.28 -14.40
CA LYS A 10 -5.80 -9.84 -13.01
C LYS A 10 -4.80 -8.75 -12.66
N ARG A 11 -3.54 -8.87 -13.12
CA ARG A 11 -2.53 -7.80 -12.94
C ARG A 11 -2.95 -6.49 -13.63
N LYS A 12 -3.49 -6.56 -14.85
CA LYS A 12 -4.00 -5.39 -15.57
C LYS A 12 -5.19 -4.76 -14.85
N ALA A 13 -6.14 -5.58 -14.38
CA ALA A 13 -7.28 -5.08 -13.60
C ALA A 13 -6.84 -4.40 -12.30
N PHE A 14 -5.86 -4.97 -11.59
CA PHE A 14 -5.26 -4.36 -10.39
C PHE A 14 -4.59 -3.02 -10.67
N ALA A 15 -3.75 -2.95 -11.71
CA ALA A 15 -3.01 -1.74 -12.05
C ALA A 15 -3.89 -0.57 -12.52
N ASN A 16 -5.12 -0.86 -12.96
CA ASN A 16 -6.07 0.12 -13.50
C ASN A 16 -7.36 0.25 -12.69
N ASP A 17 -7.40 -0.31 -11.47
CA ASP A 17 -8.52 -0.08 -10.58
C ASP A 17 -8.56 1.42 -10.20
N LEU A 18 -9.73 2.04 -10.31
CA LEU A 18 -9.99 3.42 -9.93
C LEU A 18 -11.00 3.53 -8.77
N THR A 19 -11.57 2.40 -8.35
CA THR A 19 -12.57 2.31 -7.28
C THR A 19 -11.91 2.24 -5.90
N ARG A 20 -10.77 1.56 -5.80
CA ARG A 20 -10.01 1.39 -4.54
C ARG A 20 -8.85 2.37 -4.44
N PRO A 21 -8.33 2.65 -3.23
CA PRO A 21 -7.39 3.75 -2.99
C PRO A 21 -5.91 3.41 -3.30
N GLN A 22 -5.61 2.63 -4.35
CA GLN A 22 -4.22 2.32 -4.75
C GLN A 22 -3.55 3.39 -5.61
N LEU A 23 -4.29 4.32 -6.21
CA LEU A 23 -3.74 5.38 -7.05
C LEU A 23 -3.84 6.73 -6.34
N LEU A 24 -2.68 7.32 -6.03
CA LEU A 24 -2.56 8.62 -5.39
C LEU A 24 -1.58 9.49 -6.20
N ALA A 25 -1.98 10.72 -6.48
CA ALA A 25 -1.09 11.69 -7.10
C ALA A 25 -0.06 12.17 -6.06
N VAL A 26 1.23 11.94 -6.33
CA VAL A 26 2.35 12.31 -5.47
C VAL A 26 3.48 12.91 -6.31
N SER A 27 4.48 13.51 -5.66
CA SER A 27 5.66 13.98 -6.38
C SER A 27 6.41 12.82 -7.04
N ALA A 28 7.01 13.09 -8.20
CA ALA A 28 7.81 12.10 -8.92
C ALA A 28 8.97 11.55 -8.08
N ALA A 29 9.56 12.37 -7.21
CA ALA A 29 10.61 11.95 -6.29
C ALA A 29 10.11 10.95 -5.24
N SER A 30 8.95 11.22 -4.62
CA SER A 30 8.32 10.30 -3.66
C SER A 30 7.98 8.96 -4.31
N ASN A 31 7.37 8.99 -5.50
CA ASN A 31 7.02 7.77 -6.24
C ASN A 31 8.26 6.92 -6.59
N ARG A 32 9.34 7.56 -7.08
CA ARG A 32 10.60 6.85 -7.36
C ARG A 32 11.28 6.32 -6.11
N SER A 33 11.26 7.07 -5.01
CA SER A 33 11.82 6.65 -3.74
C SER A 33 11.08 5.45 -3.16
N LYS A 34 9.77 5.34 -3.38
CA LYS A 34 8.96 4.21 -2.93
C LYS A 34 9.19 2.97 -3.80
N GLY A 35 9.09 3.12 -5.12
CA GLY A 35 9.13 1.97 -6.04
C GLY A 35 8.11 0.87 -5.68
N ASP A 36 8.56 -0.39 -5.75
CA ASP A 36 7.80 -1.58 -5.39
C ASP A 36 7.92 -1.96 -3.90
N GLN A 37 8.57 -1.12 -3.10
CA GLN A 37 8.77 -1.35 -1.68
C GLN A 37 7.44 -1.36 -0.91
N SER A 38 7.35 -2.27 0.05
CA SER A 38 6.26 -2.38 1.02
C SER A 38 6.44 -1.38 2.17
N PRO A 39 5.38 -1.13 2.97
CA PRO A 39 5.40 -0.18 4.08
C PRO A 39 6.54 -0.36 5.08
N ASP A 40 7.06 -1.57 5.29
CA ASP A 40 8.21 -1.84 6.17
C ASP A 40 9.55 -1.38 5.58
N LEU A 41 9.65 -1.28 4.26
CA LEU A 41 10.87 -0.87 3.55
C LEU A 41 10.86 0.61 3.16
N TRP A 42 9.67 1.20 2.99
CA TRP A 42 9.50 2.61 2.69
C TRP A 42 8.25 3.18 3.36
N GLN A 43 8.38 4.35 3.97
CA GLN A 43 7.29 5.08 4.60
C GLN A 43 7.21 6.51 4.06
N PRO A 44 6.01 7.09 3.93
CA PRO A 44 5.88 8.53 3.70
C PRO A 44 6.63 9.31 4.78
N SER A 45 7.43 10.30 4.39
CA SER A 45 8.18 11.14 5.35
C SER A 45 7.25 11.98 6.24
N ASP A 46 6.10 12.38 5.69
CA ASP A 46 5.04 13.04 6.44
C ASP A 46 4.18 12.02 7.20
N LYS A 47 4.32 12.02 8.53
CA LYS A 47 3.58 11.13 9.42
C LYS A 47 2.07 11.42 9.45
N SER A 48 1.64 12.62 9.08
CA SER A 48 0.21 12.94 9.00
C SER A 48 -0.52 12.10 7.93
N SER A 49 0.21 11.63 6.93
CA SER A 49 -0.32 10.77 5.86
C SER A 49 -0.39 9.28 6.23
N TRP A 50 0.20 8.86 7.36
CA TRP A 50 0.36 7.44 7.70
C TRP A 50 -0.97 6.71 7.88
N CYS A 51 -1.93 7.31 8.59
CA CYS A 51 -3.25 6.72 8.77
C CYS A 51 -3.94 6.45 7.42
N GLN A 52 -3.95 7.45 6.52
CA GLN A 52 -4.55 7.30 5.20
C GLN A 52 -3.84 6.23 4.38
N TYR A 53 -2.51 6.25 4.36
CA TYR A 53 -1.69 5.30 3.61
C TYR A 53 -1.87 3.85 4.11
N GLY A 54 -1.86 3.64 5.43
CA GLY A 54 -2.09 2.33 6.04
C GLY A 54 -3.49 1.77 5.74
N ARG A 55 -4.52 2.62 5.84
CA ARG A 55 -5.91 2.25 5.48
C ARG A 55 -6.06 1.93 3.99
N ALA A 56 -5.43 2.71 3.12
CA ALA A 56 -5.47 2.47 1.69
C ALA A 56 -4.82 1.12 1.34
N TRP A 57 -3.62 0.88 1.86
CA TRP A 57 -2.85 -0.35 1.64
C TRP A 57 -3.61 -1.59 2.10
N THR A 58 -4.16 -1.56 3.31
CA THR A 58 -4.95 -2.66 3.87
C THR A 58 -6.24 -2.92 3.09
N THR A 59 -6.94 -1.87 2.68
CA THR A 59 -8.15 -1.98 1.85
C THR A 59 -7.87 -2.68 0.52
N VAL A 60 -6.81 -2.25 -0.17
CA VAL A 60 -6.41 -2.82 -1.47
C VAL A 60 -6.03 -4.28 -1.32
N LYS A 61 -5.18 -4.60 -0.33
CA LYS A 61 -4.74 -5.99 -0.11
C LYS A 61 -5.88 -6.91 0.28
N SER A 62 -6.76 -6.46 1.16
CA SER A 62 -7.95 -7.22 1.57
C SER A 62 -8.82 -7.53 0.36
N HIS A 63 -9.11 -6.52 -0.48
CA HIS A 63 -9.95 -6.73 -1.64
C HIS A 63 -9.38 -7.76 -2.63
N TYR A 64 -8.08 -7.64 -2.94
CA TYR A 64 -7.45 -8.48 -3.96
C TYR A 64 -7.01 -9.85 -3.44
N GLY A 65 -7.20 -10.14 -2.15
CA GLY A 65 -6.74 -11.36 -1.50
C GLY A 65 -5.21 -11.47 -1.48
N LEU A 66 -4.52 -10.33 -1.32
CA LEU A 66 -3.07 -10.28 -1.22
C LEU A 66 -2.61 -10.58 0.22
N THR A 67 -1.45 -11.22 0.34
CA THR A 67 -0.83 -11.48 1.65
C THR A 67 -0.04 -10.28 2.15
N VAL A 68 0.25 -10.26 3.45
CA VAL A 68 1.20 -9.35 4.11
C VAL A 68 2.26 -10.20 4.82
N THR A 69 3.50 -9.73 4.84
CA THR A 69 4.54 -10.33 5.69
C THR A 69 4.38 -9.83 7.12
N ASP A 70 5.08 -10.45 8.08
CA ASP A 70 5.01 -10.01 9.48
C ASP A 70 5.62 -8.62 9.70
N ALA A 71 6.74 -8.31 9.04
CA ALA A 71 7.36 -6.98 9.07
C ALA A 71 6.42 -5.92 8.48
N GLU A 72 5.81 -6.21 7.34
CA GLU A 72 4.84 -5.33 6.69
C GLU A 72 3.61 -5.10 7.59
N ARG A 73 3.11 -6.16 8.25
CA ARG A 73 2.01 -6.06 9.21
C ARG A 73 2.36 -5.15 10.38
N ALA A 74 3.54 -5.31 10.98
CA ALA A 74 3.98 -4.50 12.11
C ALA A 74 4.03 -3.01 11.76
N MET A 75 4.54 -2.67 10.57
CA MET A 75 4.58 -1.27 10.13
C MET A 75 3.19 -0.73 9.77
N LEU A 76 2.32 -1.55 9.18
CA LEU A 76 0.92 -1.17 8.93
C LEU A 76 0.16 -0.89 10.23
N THR A 77 0.36 -1.69 11.27
CA THR A 77 -0.22 -1.43 12.60
C THR A 77 0.25 -0.08 13.12
N THR A 78 1.57 0.18 13.11
CA THR A 78 2.13 1.47 13.51
C THR A 78 1.51 2.65 12.74
N MET A 79 1.30 2.50 11.43
CA MET A 79 0.67 3.54 10.61
C MET A 79 -0.82 3.73 10.92
N ILE A 80 -1.54 2.65 11.23
CA ILE A 80 -2.98 2.70 11.55
C ILE A 80 -3.20 3.30 12.95
N ASP A 81 -2.29 3.06 13.90
CA ASP A 81 -2.37 3.62 15.24
C ASP A 81 -2.32 5.15 15.24
N THR A 82 -1.77 5.78 14.19
CA THR A 82 -1.80 7.25 14.04
C THR A 82 -3.18 7.79 13.66
N CYS A 83 -4.16 6.95 13.35
CA CYS A 83 -5.53 7.37 13.06
C CYS A 83 -6.29 7.89 14.30
N ALA A 84 -5.86 7.51 15.50
CA ALA A 84 -6.46 7.93 16.76
C ALA A 84 -5.74 9.13 17.40
N ALA A 85 -4.73 9.67 16.72
CA ALA A 85 -3.92 10.80 17.16
C ALA A 85 -4.49 12.15 16.71
#